data_AF-A0A957BBD4-F1
#
_entry.id   AF-A0A957BBD4-F1
#
_cell.length_a   1.000
_cell.length_b   1.000
_cell.length_c   1.000
_cell.angle_alpha   90.00
_cell.angle_beta   90.00
_cell.angle_gamma   90.00
#
_symmetry.space_group_name_H-M   'P 1'
#
loop_
_entity.id
_entity.type
_entity.pdbx_description
1 polymer ?
#
loop_
_entity_poly.entity_id
_entity_poly.type
_entity_poly.pdbx_seq_one_letter_code
_entity_poly.pdbx_strand_id
1 'polypeptide(L)'
;VADIEAEKKVAPEPPAAPDEPDDLTKVEGIGPKYSQTLIAAGIPTFAILAETSEEQLVKIIREAGMRKPPSVGSWADQAKLAAAGKWDELAKLQEKLTAGRK
;
A
#
# COMPACT_ATOMS: atom_id res chain seq x y z
N VAL A 1 -11.95 36.26 2.86
CA VAL A 1 -12.24 35.30 3.95
C VAL A 1 -12.98 34.14 3.29
N ALA A 2 -12.24 33.12 2.85
CA ALA A 2 -11.91 31.92 3.61
C ALA A 2 -13.17 31.07 3.84
N ASP A 3 -13.41 30.14 2.90
CA ASP A 3 -14.34 29.00 2.96
C ASP A 3 -14.07 28.23 1.66
N ILE A 4 -13.50 27.02 1.63
CA ILE A 4 -14.00 25.78 2.22
C ILE A 4 -12.80 24.89 2.58
N GLU A 5 -12.63 24.68 3.88
CA GLU A 5 -11.81 23.62 4.48
C GLU A 5 -12.81 22.61 5.04
N ALA A 6 -13.09 21.53 4.30
CA ALA A 6 -13.94 20.43 4.75
C ALA A 6 -13.66 19.15 3.94
N GLU A 7 -12.64 18.43 4.37
CA GLU A 7 -12.78 17.03 4.80
C GLU A 7 -13.86 16.21 4.06
N LYS A 8 -13.56 15.70 2.87
CA LYS A 8 -14.24 14.48 2.41
C LYS A 8 -13.49 13.28 2.96
N LYS A 9 -13.80 13.01 4.23
CA LYS A 9 -13.74 11.69 4.84
C LYS A 9 -14.52 10.71 3.96
N VAL A 10 -13.84 10.16 2.95
CA VAL A 10 -14.23 8.85 2.42
C VAL A 10 -13.53 7.86 3.32
N ALA A 11 -14.18 7.54 4.45
CA ALA A 11 -14.11 6.16 4.89
C ALA A 11 -14.77 5.39 3.75
N PRO A 12 -14.05 4.53 3.01
CA PRO A 12 -14.80 3.53 2.28
C PRO A 12 -15.40 2.63 3.35
N GLU A 13 -16.70 2.38 3.22
CA GLU A 13 -17.36 1.19 3.75
C GLU A 13 -16.39 0.01 3.73
N PRO A 14 -16.35 -0.88 4.74
CA PRO A 14 -15.53 -2.08 4.68
C PRO A 14 -15.86 -2.75 3.34
N PRO A 15 -14.95 -2.74 2.35
CA PRO A 15 -15.27 -3.35 1.08
C PRO A 15 -15.50 -4.80 1.43
N ALA A 16 -16.65 -5.31 0.98
CA ALA A 16 -17.04 -6.71 1.08
C ALA A 16 -15.77 -7.57 1.03
N ALA A 17 -15.52 -8.31 2.12
CA ALA A 17 -14.37 -9.20 2.22
C ALA A 17 -14.22 -9.91 0.88
N PRO A 18 -13.18 -9.61 0.09
CA PRO A 18 -13.06 -10.30 -1.17
C PRO A 18 -12.68 -11.74 -0.80
N ASP A 19 -13.46 -12.69 -1.30
CA ASP A 19 -13.08 -14.11 -1.30
C ASP A 19 -11.73 -14.34 -2.04
N GLU A 20 -11.17 -13.30 -2.67
CA GLU A 20 -9.92 -13.30 -3.43
C GLU A 20 -8.91 -12.25 -2.92
N PRO A 21 -7.60 -12.56 -2.90
CA PRO A 21 -6.56 -11.60 -2.54
C PRO A 21 -6.47 -10.43 -3.55
N ASP A 22 -6.24 -9.21 -3.07
CA ASP A 22 -5.97 -8.07 -3.95
C ASP A 22 -4.64 -8.25 -4.69
N ASP A 23 -4.56 -7.61 -5.86
CA ASP A 23 -3.32 -7.52 -6.60
C ASP A 23 -2.36 -6.49 -5.96
N LEU A 24 -1.65 -6.91 -4.91
CA LEU A 24 -0.68 -6.04 -4.22
C LEU A 24 0.42 -5.51 -5.14
N THR A 25 0.59 -6.06 -6.34
CA THR A 25 1.57 -5.60 -7.33
C THR A 25 1.29 -4.21 -7.90
N LYS A 26 0.08 -3.67 -7.67
CA LYS A 26 -0.26 -2.26 -7.96
C LYS A 26 0.57 -1.26 -7.16
N VAL A 27 1.12 -1.66 -6.02
CA VAL A 27 1.95 -0.83 -5.15
C VAL A 27 3.39 -0.83 -5.68
N GLU A 28 3.98 0.35 -5.86
CA GLU A 28 5.33 0.45 -6.44
C GLU A 28 6.36 -0.20 -5.52
N GLY A 29 7.12 -1.14 -6.07
CA GLY A 29 8.13 -1.91 -5.33
C GLY A 29 7.60 -3.23 -4.78
N ILE A 30 6.29 -3.46 -4.72
CA ILE A 30 5.73 -4.80 -4.46
C ILE A 30 5.74 -5.58 -5.77
N GLY A 31 6.80 -6.36 -5.98
CA GLY A 31 6.85 -7.38 -7.03
C GLY A 31 6.02 -8.63 -6.68
N PRO A 32 5.83 -9.55 -7.65
CA PRO A 32 5.05 -10.78 -7.46
C PRO A 32 5.56 -11.65 -6.30
N LYS A 33 6.88 -11.62 -6.01
CA LYS A 33 7.47 -12.30 -4.84
C LYS A 33 7.00 -11.67 -3.53
N TYR A 34 7.07 -10.35 -3.41
CA TYR A 34 6.64 -9.65 -2.20
C TYR A 34 5.14 -9.80 -1.98
N SER A 35 4.34 -9.68 -3.04
CA SER A 35 2.90 -9.93 -2.98
C SER A 35 2.59 -11.33 -2.44
N GLN A 36 3.21 -12.39 -2.99
CA GLN A 36 3.04 -13.75 -2.47
C GLN A 36 3.46 -13.88 -1.00
N THR A 37 4.59 -13.30 -0.61
CA THR A 37 5.05 -13.35 0.78
C THR A 37 4.11 -12.63 1.73
N LEU A 38 3.57 -11.48 1.33
CA LEU A 38 2.62 -10.70 2.12
C LEU A 38 1.30 -11.44 2.25
N ILE A 39 0.76 -11.99 1.16
CA ILE A 39 -0.44 -12.83 1.16
C ILE A 39 -0.22 -14.04 2.09
N ALA A 40 0.92 -14.73 1.97
CA ALA A 40 1.27 -15.87 2.83
C ALA A 40 1.43 -15.48 4.31
N ALA A 41 1.79 -14.22 4.60
CA ALA A 41 1.88 -13.67 5.94
C ALA A 41 0.54 -13.19 6.50
N GLY A 42 -0.57 -13.34 5.77
CA GLY A 42 -1.90 -12.89 6.20
C GLY A 42 -2.23 -11.46 5.80
N ILE A 43 -1.52 -10.89 4.82
CA ILE A 43 -1.79 -9.58 4.22
C ILE A 43 -2.27 -9.79 2.78
N PRO A 44 -3.50 -10.28 2.55
CA PRO A 44 -4.02 -10.52 1.21
C PRO A 44 -4.59 -9.28 0.52
N THR A 45 -4.85 -8.18 1.23
CA THR A 45 -5.55 -7.00 0.68
C THR A 45 -4.81 -5.69 0.89
N PHE A 46 -5.14 -4.67 0.09
CA PHE A 46 -4.57 -3.32 0.29
C PHE A 46 -4.96 -2.72 1.63
N ALA A 47 -6.17 -3.01 2.12
CA ALA A 47 -6.63 -2.54 3.43
C ALA A 47 -5.74 -3.08 4.56
N ILE A 48 -5.45 -4.38 4.56
CA ILE A 48 -4.58 -4.98 5.58
C ILE A 48 -3.15 -4.46 5.42
N LEU A 49 -2.68 -4.27 4.19
CA LEU A 49 -1.34 -3.74 3.94
C LEU A 49 -1.20 -2.28 4.43
N ALA A 50 -2.24 -1.48 4.26
CA ALA A 50 -2.34 -0.10 4.74
C ALA A 50 -2.33 0.00 6.27
N GLU A 51 -2.90 -0.99 6.95
CA GLU A 51 -2.89 -1.10 8.42
C GLU A 51 -1.59 -1.69 8.96
N THR A 52 -0.83 -2.39 8.13
CA THR A 52 0.44 -3.00 8.50
C THR A 52 1.56 -1.95 8.55
N SER A 53 2.24 -1.84 9.69
CA SER A 53 3.39 -0.95 9.86
C SER A 53 4.59 -1.37 9.02
N GLU A 54 5.42 -0.41 8.62
CA GLU A 54 6.67 -0.65 7.90
C GLU A 54 7.55 -1.70 8.60
N GLU A 55 7.67 -1.63 9.92
CA GLU A 55 8.47 -2.57 10.71
C GLU A 55 7.99 -4.02 10.58
N GLN A 56 6.67 -4.23 10.56
CA GLN A 56 6.05 -5.54 10.37
C GLN A 56 6.31 -6.06 8.95
N LEU A 57 6.11 -5.21 7.93
CA LEU A 57 6.40 -5.55 6.53
C LEU A 57 7.87 -5.95 6.37
N VAL A 58 8.79 -5.15 6.90
CA VAL A 58 10.23 -5.44 6.86
C VAL A 58 10.56 -6.74 7.56
N LYS A 59 9.95 -7.01 8.72
CA LYS A 59 10.14 -8.25 9.45
C LYS A 59 9.68 -9.45 8.62
N ILE A 60 8.47 -9.42 8.07
CA ILE A 60 7.92 -10.48 7.19
C ILE A 60 8.85 -10.74 5.99
N ILE A 61 9.29 -9.67 5.32
CA ILE A 61 10.20 -9.76 4.17
C ILE A 61 11.54 -10.40 4.57
N ARG A 62 12.09 -10.01 5.73
CA ARG A 62 13.35 -10.56 6.25
C ARG A 62 13.20 -12.03 6.65
N GLU A 63 12.08 -12.40 7.27
CA GLU A 63 11.76 -13.79 7.62
C GLU A 63 11.64 -14.67 6.37
N ALA A 64 11.13 -14.11 5.27
CA ALA A 64 11.12 -14.76 3.96
C ALA A 64 12.50 -14.82 3.28
N GLY A 65 13.58 -14.37 3.94
CA GLY A 65 14.93 -14.34 3.39
C GLY A 65 15.14 -13.28 2.29
N MET A 66 14.21 -12.34 2.14
CA MET A 66 14.29 -11.27 1.17
C MET A 66 14.88 -10.00 1.76
N ARG A 67 15.44 -9.16 0.90
CA ARG A 67 15.93 -7.83 1.28
C ARG A 67 14.78 -6.85 1.36
N LYS A 68 14.83 -5.96 2.35
CA LYS A 68 13.94 -4.80 2.45
C LYS A 68 14.04 -3.98 1.15
N PRO A 69 12.94 -3.76 0.42
CA PRO A 69 12.93 -2.83 -0.71
C PRO A 69 12.97 -1.39 -0.19
N PRO A 70 13.59 -0.46 -0.95
CA PRO A 70 13.63 0.95 -0.56
C PRO A 70 12.23 1.58 -0.47
N SER A 71 11.28 1.06 -1.24
CA SER A 71 9.89 1.55 -1.26
C SER A 71 9.02 1.03 -0.12
N VAL A 72 9.51 0.15 0.77
CA VAL A 72 8.65 -0.48 1.81
C VAL A 72 7.96 0.55 2.73
N GLY A 73 8.63 1.68 2.99
CA GLY A 73 8.05 2.75 3.82
C GLY A 73 6.89 3.45 3.14
N SER A 74 6.83 3.41 1.80
CA SER A 74 5.75 3.97 1.00
C SER A 74 4.66 2.96 0.66
N TRP A 75 4.86 1.66 0.94
CA TRP A 75 3.87 0.64 0.61
C TRP A 75 2.57 0.83 1.39
N ALA A 76 2.65 1.13 2.68
CA ALA A 76 1.48 1.39 3.51
C ALA A 76 0.68 2.60 2.98
N ASP A 77 1.36 3.70 2.62
CA ASP A 77 0.71 4.90 2.08
C ASP A 77 0.10 4.65 0.69
N GLN A 78 0.81 3.94 -0.18
CA GLN A 78 0.29 3.53 -1.48
C GLN A 78 -0.91 2.60 -1.34
N ALA A 79 -0.87 1.64 -0.42
CA ALA A 79 -1.98 0.74 -0.17
C ALA A 79 -3.18 1.47 0.42
N LYS A 80 -2.99 2.48 1.28
CA LYS A 80 -4.09 3.35 1.75
C LYS A 80 -4.80 4.02 0.57
N LEU A 81 -4.04 4.55 -0.38
CA LEU A 81 -4.60 5.19 -1.57
C LEU A 81 -5.28 4.17 -2.49
N ALA A 82 -4.68 3.00 -2.71
CA ALA A 82 -5.25 1.92 -3.51
C ALA A 82 -6.55 1.37 -2.90
N ALA A 83 -6.56 1.12 -1.59
CA ALA A 83 -7.74 0.68 -0.83
C ALA A 83 -8.86 1.73 -0.87
N ALA A 84 -8.51 3.02 -0.92
CA ALA A 84 -9.46 4.11 -1.09
C ALA A 84 -9.88 4.36 -2.56
N GLY A 85 -9.36 3.60 -3.52
CA GLY A 85 -9.62 3.80 -4.95
C GLY A 85 -9.01 5.08 -5.54
N LYS A 86 -8.08 5.71 -4.82
CA LYS A 86 -7.43 6.99 -5.17
C LYS A 86 -6.24 6.78 -6.09
N TRP A 87 -6.50 6.20 -7.27
CA TRP A 87 -5.45 5.86 -8.24
C TRP A 87 -4.67 7.06 -8.77
N ASP A 88 -5.33 8.22 -8.91
CA ASP A 88 -4.69 9.48 -9.34
C ASP A 88 -3.70 10.02 -8.30
N GLU A 89 -4.07 9.99 -7.01
CA GLU A 89 -3.16 10.37 -5.92
C GLU A 89 -2.01 9.38 -5.78
N LEU A 90 -2.28 8.09 -5.96
CA LEU A 90 -1.28 7.03 -5.95
C LEU A 90 -0.25 7.24 -7.07
N ALA A 91 -0.69 7.57 -8.28
CA ALA A 91 0.19 7.88 -9.41
C ALA A 91 1.07 9.10 -9.12
N LYS A 92 0.50 10.18 -8.58
CA LYS A 92 1.27 11.37 -8.16
C LYS A 92 2.31 11.06 -7.10
N LEU A 93 1.95 10.23 -6.12
CA LEU A 93 2.85 9.79 -5.07
C LEU A 93 4.00 8.94 -5.65
N GLN A 94 3.69 8.00 -6.55
CA GLN A 94 4.69 7.19 -7.27
C GLN A 94 5.63 8.05 -8.10
N GLU A 95 5.10 9.01 -8.87
CA GLU A 95 5.89 9.95 -9.65
C GLU A 95 6.85 10.72 -8.75
N LYS A 96 6.38 11.24 -7.61
CA LYS A 96 7.22 11.97 -6.66
C LYS A 96 8.32 11.09 -6.07
N LEU A 97 8.01 9.85 -5.71
CA LEU A 97 8.98 8.88 -5.16
C LEU A 97 10.03 8.44 -6.18
N THR A 98 9.65 8.31 -7.44
CA THR A 98 10.55 7.90 -8.52
C THR A 98 11.35 9.08 -9.08
N ALA A 99 10.76 10.27 -9.18
CA ALA A 99 11.42 11.49 -9.67
C ALA A 99 12.52 11.99 -8.72
N GLY A 100 12.34 11.86 -7.41
CA GLY A 100 13.36 12.20 -6.41
C GLY A 100 14.49 11.17 -6.27
N ARG A 101 14.42 10.04 -6.98
CA ARG A 101 15.38 8.92 -6.89
C ARG A 101 16.50 9.01 -7.93
N LYS A 102 16.62 10.13 -8.67
CA LYS A 102 17.58 10.35 -9.75
C LYS A 102 18.90 10.90 -9.26
#